data_AF-A0A2U0U4V0-F1
#
_entry.id   AF-A0A2U0U4V0-F1
#
_cell.length_a   1.000
_cell.length_b   1.000
_cell.length_c   1.000
_cell.angle_alpha   90.00
_cell.angle_beta   90.00
_cell.angle_gamma   90.00
#
_symmetry.space_group_name_H-M   'P 1'
#
loop_
_entity.id
_entity.type
_entity.pdbx_description
1 polymer ?
#
loop_
_entity_poly.entity_id
_entity_poly.type
_entity_poly.pdbx_seq_one_letter_code
_entity_poly.pdbx_strand_id
1 'polypeptide(L)'
;MQYLLGLEKFTEKPVFVPELFVLVRKRLDHDFFNMLTLMLAETDGSKPKKEHTDEDGNDHGGTMKIDATCSDAEVRYPTDSNLLEDGSRLIDRLLDKFCARHKVKKPQTHRAEARQAFIGLIKKKRKGKKLIDKTKVIQIRCLQADLPRKRTTHTQRIRREPSASEMR
;
A
#
# COMPACT_ATOMS: atom_id res chain seq x y z
N MET A 1 1.68 3.82 -9.47
CA MET A 1 2.83 4.55 -8.88
C MET A 1 2.85 6.03 -9.31
N GLN A 2 1.71 6.74 -9.36
CA GLN A 2 1.71 8.19 -9.70
C GLN A 2 1.81 9.11 -8.47
N TYR A 3 1.63 8.56 -7.28
CA TYR A 3 1.54 9.30 -6.02
C TYR A 3 2.80 10.10 -5.64
N LEU A 4 3.95 9.79 -6.26
CA LEU A 4 5.24 10.45 -5.99
C LEU A 4 5.61 11.50 -7.05
N LEU A 5 4.76 11.73 -8.05
CA LEU A 5 5.04 12.62 -9.18
C LEU A 5 4.57 14.06 -8.95
N GLY A 6 4.05 14.39 -7.76
CA GLY A 6 3.53 15.72 -7.46
C GLY A 6 2.25 16.09 -8.21
N LEU A 7 1.55 15.10 -8.80
CA LEU A 7 0.28 15.32 -9.48
C LEU A 7 -0.85 15.50 -8.46
N GLU A 8 -1.71 16.50 -8.66
CA GLU A 8 -2.85 16.79 -7.77
C GLU A 8 -3.87 15.64 -7.71
N LYS A 9 -3.95 14.84 -8.77
CA LYS A 9 -4.90 13.73 -8.91
C LYS A 9 -4.35 12.62 -9.78
N PHE A 10 -4.90 11.43 -9.58
CA PHE A 10 -4.60 10.26 -10.39
C PHE A 10 -5.10 10.45 -11.83
N THR A 11 -4.27 10.14 -12.82
CA THR A 11 -4.58 10.31 -14.24
C THR A 11 -4.44 8.98 -14.98
N GLU A 12 -5.43 8.63 -15.79
CA GLU A 12 -5.39 7.39 -16.60
C GLU A 12 -4.48 7.51 -17.83
N LYS A 13 -4.18 8.73 -18.27
CA LYS A 13 -3.24 8.98 -19.37
C LYS A 13 -1.81 8.61 -18.95
N PRO A 14 -0.99 8.06 -19.87
CA PRO A 14 0.41 7.77 -19.59
C PRO A 14 1.14 9.08 -19.25
N VAL A 15 1.68 9.16 -18.04
CA VAL A 15 2.42 10.35 -17.56
C VAL A 15 3.79 10.45 -18.24
N PHE A 16 4.37 9.30 -18.59
CA PHE A 16 5.67 9.19 -19.24
C PHE A 16 5.54 8.36 -20.51
N VAL A 17 6.39 8.69 -21.49
CA VAL A 17 6.58 7.85 -22.68
C VAL A 17 7.24 6.54 -22.23
N PRO A 18 6.83 5.36 -22.74
CA PRO A 18 7.37 4.07 -22.32
C PRO A 18 8.91 3.98 -22.34
N GLU A 19 9.55 4.68 -23.29
CA GLU A 19 11.00 4.67 -23.46
C GLU A 19 11.76 5.62 -22.52
N LEU A 20 11.08 6.56 -21.87
CA LEU A 20 11.73 7.63 -21.11
C LEU A 20 12.63 7.08 -20.00
N PHE A 21 12.12 6.14 -19.19
CA PHE A 21 12.90 5.54 -18.11
C PHE A 21 14.04 4.65 -18.61
N VAL A 22 13.88 4.05 -19.79
CA VAL A 22 14.95 3.27 -20.44
C VAL A 22 16.08 4.20 -20.87
N LEU A 23 15.75 5.36 -21.47
CA LEU A 23 16.72 6.36 -21.89
C LEU A 23 17.39 7.04 -20.69
N VAL A 24 16.64 7.34 -19.63
CA VAL A 24 17.20 7.89 -18.38
C VAL A 24 18.17 6.89 -17.76
N ARG A 25 17.81 5.61 -17.67
CA ARG A 25 18.69 4.56 -17.14
C ARG A 25 19.98 4.42 -17.94
N LYS A 26 19.91 4.49 -19.28
CA LYS A 26 21.10 4.46 -20.15
C LYS A 26 22.02 5.68 -20.04
N ARG A 27 21.55 6.76 -19.39
CA ARG A 27 22.35 7.97 -19.14
C ARG A 27 22.86 8.04 -17.70
N LEU A 28 22.20 7.33 -16.78
CA LEU A 28 22.59 7.20 -15.39
C LEU A 28 23.40 5.90 -15.23
N ASP A 29 24.60 5.91 -15.79
CA ASP A 29 25.51 4.77 -15.72
C ASP A 29 26.19 4.66 -14.35
N HIS A 30 26.90 3.56 -14.12
CA HIS A 30 27.60 3.31 -12.84
C HIS A 30 28.60 4.42 -12.52
N ASP A 31 29.28 4.96 -13.53
CA ASP A 31 30.22 6.07 -13.40
C ASP A 31 29.55 7.34 -12.85
N PHE A 32 28.33 7.64 -13.30
CA PHE A 32 27.57 8.78 -12.80
C PHE A 32 27.25 8.62 -11.31
N PHE A 33 26.81 7.42 -10.90
CA PHE A 33 26.53 7.14 -9.48
C PHE A 33 27.79 7.11 -8.62
N ASN A 34 28.92 6.65 -9.16
CA ASN A 34 30.22 6.70 -8.50
C ASN A 34 30.63 8.15 -8.26
N MET A 35 30.55 8.99 -9.30
CA MET A 35 30.82 10.44 -9.20
C MET A 35 29.93 11.13 -8.18
N LEU A 36 28.62 10.85 -8.17
CA LEU A 36 27.69 11.41 -7.19
C LEU A 36 28.05 10.97 -5.76
N THR A 37 28.39 9.70 -5.58
CA THR A 37 28.78 9.14 -4.27
C THR A 37 30.05 9.81 -3.75
N LEU A 38 31.03 10.05 -4.64
CA LEU A 38 32.26 10.76 -4.31
C LEU A 38 31.99 12.21 -3.91
N MET A 39 31.19 12.95 -4.68
CA MET A 39 30.80 14.33 -4.34
C MET A 39 30.10 14.42 -2.98
N LEU A 40 29.19 13.48 -2.67
CA LEU A 40 28.51 13.45 -1.36
C LEU A 40 29.47 13.09 -0.21
N ALA A 41 30.38 12.15 -0.43
CA ALA A 41 31.36 11.77 0.57
C ALA A 41 32.31 12.94 0.90
N GLU A 42 32.70 13.72 -0.11
CA GLU A 42 33.49 14.95 0.05
C GLU A 42 32.75 16.00 0.88
N THR A 43 31.46 16.22 0.66
CA THR A 43 30.67 17.18 1.44
C THR A 43 30.45 16.74 2.89
N ASP A 44 30.29 15.44 3.13
CA ASP A 44 30.04 14.87 4.46
C ASP A 44 31.35 14.60 5.25
N GLY A 45 32.52 14.83 4.64
CA GLY A 45 33.83 14.53 5.24
C GLY A 45 34.09 13.04 5.48
N SER A 46 33.26 12.17 4.89
CA SER A 46 33.38 10.72 5.01
C SER A 46 34.37 10.20 3.96
N LYS A 47 35.25 9.26 4.33
CA LYS A 47 36.13 8.62 3.34
C LYS A 47 35.33 7.61 2.53
N PRO A 48 35.44 7.59 1.20
CA PRO A 48 34.82 6.55 0.40
C PRO A 48 35.34 5.18 0.87
N LYS A 49 34.43 4.22 1.07
CA LYS A 49 34.80 2.84 1.40
C LYS A 49 35.71 2.33 0.28
N LYS A 50 36.90 1.82 0.64
CA LYS A 50 37.80 1.17 -0.32
C LYS A 50 37.09 -0.03 -0.91
N GLU A 51 37.14 -0.17 -2.23
CA GLU A 51 36.75 -1.38 -2.92
C GLU A 51 37.65 -2.51 -2.41
N HIS A 52 37.03 -3.56 -1.85
CA HIS A 52 37.74 -4.74 -1.38
C HIS A 52 37.92 -5.67 -2.56
N THR A 53 39.17 -5.90 -2.95
CA THR A 53 39.54 -6.94 -3.91
C THR A 53 39.67 -8.26 -3.16
N ASP A 54 38.95 -9.29 -3.59
CA ASP A 54 39.08 -10.65 -3.04
C ASP A 54 40.40 -11.29 -3.51
N GLU A 55 40.92 -12.28 -2.75
CA GLU A 55 42.21 -12.95 -3.00
C GLU A 55 42.28 -13.66 -4.38
N ASP A 56 41.14 -13.89 -5.03
CA ASP A 56 41.04 -14.51 -6.36
C ASP A 56 41.18 -13.51 -7.54
N GLY A 57 41.50 -12.24 -7.28
CA GLY A 57 41.71 -11.24 -8.33
C GLY A 57 40.46 -10.84 -9.11
N ASN A 58 39.28 -11.28 -8.65
CA ASN A 58 38.00 -10.87 -9.21
C ASN A 58 37.45 -9.65 -8.47
N ASP A 59 37.11 -8.61 -9.25
CA ASP A 59 36.51 -7.36 -8.79
C ASP A 59 34.99 -7.53 -8.59
N HIS A 60 34.59 -8.43 -7.70
CA HIS A 60 33.19 -8.71 -7.38
C HIS A 60 32.78 -8.22 -5.99
N GLY A 61 33.68 -7.54 -5.27
CA GLY A 61 33.43 -6.90 -3.97
C GLY A 61 32.63 -5.59 -4.05
N GLY A 62 32.05 -5.28 -5.21
CA GLY A 62 31.22 -4.10 -5.42
C GLY A 62 29.90 -4.18 -4.64
N THR A 63 29.54 -3.10 -3.94
CA THR A 63 28.17 -2.96 -3.42
C THR A 63 27.22 -2.78 -4.60
N MET A 64 26.29 -3.72 -4.79
CA MET A 64 25.31 -3.67 -5.89
C MET A 64 24.46 -2.39 -5.78
N LYS A 65 24.70 -1.43 -6.68
CA LYS A 65 23.95 -0.16 -6.75
C LYS A 65 22.70 -0.40 -7.59
N ILE A 66 21.55 -0.54 -6.91
CA ILE A 66 20.26 -0.81 -7.56
C ILE A 66 19.43 0.47 -7.59
N ASP A 67 18.75 0.71 -8.72
CA ASP A 67 17.71 1.74 -8.87
C ASP A 67 16.58 1.52 -7.85
N ALA A 68 16.12 2.58 -7.17
CA ALA A 68 15.03 2.50 -6.19
C ALA A 68 13.71 1.95 -6.78
N THR A 69 13.52 2.02 -8.10
CA THR A 69 12.37 1.38 -8.77
C THR A 69 12.39 -0.16 -8.69
N CYS A 70 13.57 -0.76 -8.47
CA CYS A 70 13.75 -2.17 -8.21
C CYS A 70 13.83 -2.44 -6.69
N SER A 71 12.86 -1.94 -5.93
CA SER A 71 12.68 -2.40 -4.55
C SER A 71 11.92 -3.72 -4.57
N ASP A 72 12.43 -4.74 -3.88
CA ASP A 72 11.67 -5.96 -3.66
C ASP A 72 10.35 -5.59 -2.96
N ALA A 73 9.24 -5.86 -3.64
CA ALA A 73 7.94 -5.72 -3.02
C ALA A 73 7.85 -6.86 -1.98
N GLU A 74 8.15 -6.57 -0.71
CA GLU A 74 7.97 -7.48 0.43
C GLU A 74 6.47 -7.75 0.70
N VAL A 75 5.72 -8.07 -0.33
CA VAL A 75 4.30 -8.33 -0.33
C VAL A 75 4.12 -9.82 -0.08
N ARG A 76 3.97 -10.18 1.20
CA ARG A 76 3.82 -11.56 1.64
C ARG A 76 2.56 -12.20 1.07
N TYR A 77 2.71 -13.20 0.18
CA TYR A 77 1.59 -13.97 -0.36
C TYR A 77 0.97 -14.91 0.71
N PRO A 78 -0.39 -15.02 0.80
CA PRO A 78 -1.40 -14.27 0.07
C PRO A 78 -1.60 -12.89 0.69
N THR A 79 -1.47 -11.86 -0.14
CA THR A 79 -1.50 -10.46 0.27
C THR A 79 -2.80 -10.09 0.97
N ASP A 80 -3.92 -10.48 0.37
CA ASP A 80 -5.23 -10.00 0.83
C ASP A 80 -5.63 -10.57 2.19
N SER A 81 -5.25 -11.81 2.53
CA SER A 81 -5.68 -12.40 3.82
C SER A 81 -5.04 -11.73 5.03
N ASN A 82 -3.79 -11.28 4.89
CA ASN A 82 -3.11 -10.52 5.94
C ASN A 82 -3.69 -9.11 6.02
N LEU A 83 -3.88 -8.46 4.86
CA LEU A 83 -4.45 -7.12 4.78
C LEU A 83 -5.86 -7.06 5.38
N LEU A 84 -6.72 -8.05 5.09
CA LEU A 84 -8.08 -8.12 5.62
C LEU A 84 -8.11 -8.35 7.14
N GLU A 85 -7.17 -9.15 7.66
CA GLU A 85 -7.02 -9.35 9.11
C GLU A 85 -6.57 -8.06 9.81
N ASP A 86 -5.57 -7.38 9.26
CA ASP A 86 -5.08 -6.11 9.79
C ASP A 86 -6.17 -5.03 9.73
N GLY A 87 -6.92 -4.97 8.62
CA GLY A 87 -8.08 -4.09 8.47
C GLY A 87 -9.16 -4.37 9.52
N SER A 88 -9.52 -5.64 9.73
CA SER A 88 -10.49 -6.04 10.76
C SER A 88 -10.04 -5.63 12.17
N ARG A 89 -8.76 -5.82 12.48
CA ARG A 89 -8.16 -5.41 13.77
C ARG A 89 -8.18 -3.89 13.93
N LEU A 90 -7.91 -3.14 12.87
CA LEU A 90 -7.89 -1.69 12.90
C LEU A 90 -9.30 -1.12 13.14
N ILE A 91 -10.31 -1.65 12.44
CA ILE A 91 -11.71 -1.24 12.62
C ILE A 91 -12.18 -1.46 14.05
N ASP A 92 -11.91 -2.63 14.63
CA ASP A 92 -12.32 -2.93 16.00
C ASP A 92 -11.65 -1.99 17.02
N ARG A 93 -10.37 -1.66 16.82
CA ARG A 93 -9.66 -0.66 17.63
C ARG A 93 -10.22 0.74 17.49
N LEU A 94 -10.61 1.13 16.27
CA LEU A 94 -11.22 2.43 16.01
C LEU A 94 -12.61 2.51 16.67
N LEU A 95 -13.39 1.44 16.58
CA LEU A 95 -14.68 1.31 17.27
C LEU A 95 -14.52 1.40 18.79
N ASP A 96 -13.53 0.73 19.37
CA ASP A 96 -13.24 0.82 20.80
C ASP A 96 -12.96 2.26 21.24
N LYS A 97 -12.08 2.96 20.52
CA LYS A 97 -11.76 4.37 20.80
C LYS A 97 -12.98 5.28 20.65
N PHE A 98 -13.79 5.06 19.62
CA PHE A 98 -15.00 5.83 19.37
C PHE A 98 -16.04 5.61 20.49
N CYS A 99 -16.30 4.35 20.85
CA CYS A 99 -17.25 3.98 21.89
C CYS A 99 -16.82 4.52 23.26
N ALA A 100 -15.52 4.43 23.59
CA ALA A 100 -14.97 4.99 24.82
C ALA A 100 -15.15 6.52 24.90
N ARG A 101 -14.94 7.24 23.78
CA ARG A 101 -15.08 8.70 23.74
C ARG A 101 -16.52 9.16 23.85
N HIS A 102 -17.44 8.48 23.18
CA HIS A 102 -18.85 8.86 23.12
C HIS A 102 -19.72 8.18 24.21
N LYS A 103 -19.12 7.35 25.08
CA LYS A 103 -19.82 6.54 26.10
C LYS A 103 -20.95 5.69 25.53
N VAL A 104 -20.79 5.22 24.30
CA VAL A 104 -21.74 4.35 23.61
C VAL A 104 -21.32 2.90 23.82
N LYS A 105 -22.29 2.00 24.00
CA LYS A 105 -22.01 0.57 24.10
C LYS A 105 -21.44 0.07 22.77
N LYS A 106 -20.33 -0.69 22.84
CA LYS A 106 -19.70 -1.27 21.66
C LYS A 106 -20.69 -2.18 20.90
N PRO A 107 -20.85 -2.00 19.57
CA PRO A 107 -21.65 -2.92 18.77
C PRO A 107 -21.01 -4.31 18.75
N GLN A 108 -21.80 -5.36 18.53
CA GLN A 108 -21.21 -6.66 18.20
C GLN A 108 -20.49 -6.56 16.86
N THR A 109 -19.23 -7.03 16.84
CA THR A 109 -18.41 -7.11 15.64
C THR A 109 -18.15 -8.58 15.28
N HIS A 110 -18.01 -8.87 13.99
CA HIS A 110 -17.74 -10.24 13.49
C HIS A 110 -16.26 -10.64 13.59
N ARG A 111 -15.50 -9.98 14.46
CA ARG A 111 -14.03 -10.13 14.60
C ARG A 111 -13.61 -11.57 14.92
N ALA A 112 -14.32 -12.24 15.81
CA ALA A 112 -13.97 -13.59 16.25
C ALA A 112 -13.99 -14.58 15.08
N GLU A 113 -14.99 -14.46 14.20
CA GLU A 113 -15.15 -15.31 13.03
C GLU A 113 -14.05 -15.06 11.99
N ALA A 114 -13.78 -13.79 11.66
CA ALA A 114 -12.72 -13.41 10.74
C ALA A 114 -11.35 -13.92 11.22
N ARG A 115 -11.07 -13.77 12.53
CA ARG A 115 -9.84 -14.24 13.16
C ARG A 115 -9.69 -15.76 13.09
N GLN A 116 -10.76 -16.50 13.36
CA GLN A 116 -10.73 -17.96 13.32
C GLN A 116 -10.43 -18.48 11.90
N ALA A 117 -11.07 -17.89 10.88
CA ALA A 117 -10.80 -18.22 9.48
C ALA A 117 -9.35 -17.89 9.08
N PHE A 118 -8.80 -16.78 9.56
CA PHE A 118 -7.40 -16.39 9.32
C PHE A 118 -6.41 -17.34 10.00
N ILE A 119 -6.62 -17.67 11.27
CA ILE A 119 -5.77 -18.63 12.01
C ILE A 119 -5.77 -19.99 11.31
N GLY A 120 -6.93 -20.47 10.85
CA GLY A 120 -7.04 -21.73 10.12
C GLY A 120 -6.23 -21.74 8.81
N LEU A 121 -6.08 -20.60 8.14
CA LEU A 121 -5.24 -20.44 6.95
C LEU A 121 -3.75 -20.40 7.29
N ILE A 122 -3.36 -19.58 8.29
CA ILE A 122 -1.94 -19.35 8.64
C ILE A 122 -1.30 -20.58 9.29
N LYS A 123 -2.05 -21.37 10.05
CA LYS A 123 -1.54 -22.61 10.67
C LYS A 123 -1.12 -23.68 9.65
N LYS A 124 -1.50 -23.58 8.37
CA LYS A 124 -1.13 -24.56 7.35
C LYS A 124 0.19 -24.21 6.66
N LYS A 125 1.12 -25.19 6.61
CA LYS A 125 2.40 -25.07 5.90
C LYS A 125 2.22 -24.77 4.39
N ARG A 126 1.21 -25.38 3.75
CA ARG A 126 0.86 -25.12 2.34
C ARG A 126 -0.56 -24.55 2.26
N LYS A 127 -0.69 -23.35 1.69
CA LYS A 127 -1.96 -22.63 1.55
C LYS A 127 -2.57 -22.97 0.18
N GLY A 128 -3.53 -23.88 0.16
CA GLY A 128 -4.24 -24.22 -1.09
C GLY A 128 -5.17 -23.09 -1.54
N LYS A 129 -5.26 -22.86 -2.86
CA LYS A 129 -6.10 -21.80 -3.47
C LYS A 129 -7.54 -21.79 -2.94
N LYS A 130 -8.20 -22.95 -2.90
CA LYS A 130 -9.57 -23.11 -2.37
C LYS A 130 -9.73 -22.62 -0.93
N LEU A 131 -8.71 -22.81 -0.09
CA LEU A 131 -8.76 -22.36 1.31
C LEU A 131 -8.54 -20.85 1.41
N ILE A 132 -7.59 -20.32 0.63
CA ILE A 132 -7.33 -18.89 0.54
C ILE A 132 -8.62 -18.15 0.13
N ASP A 133 -9.28 -18.61 -0.93
CA ASP A 133 -10.49 -17.97 -1.46
C ASP A 133 -11.63 -18.02 -0.44
N LYS A 134 -11.83 -19.17 0.23
CA LYS A 134 -12.81 -19.30 1.33
C LYS A 134 -12.53 -18.33 2.48
N THR A 135 -11.28 -18.23 2.93
CA THR A 135 -10.90 -17.31 4.01
C THR A 135 -11.13 -15.86 3.60
N LYS A 136 -10.76 -15.47 2.37
CA LYS A 136 -11.01 -14.12 1.86
C LYS A 136 -12.50 -13.78 1.86
N VAL A 137 -13.35 -14.68 1.35
CA VAL A 137 -14.81 -14.47 1.31
C VAL A 137 -15.37 -14.27 2.73
N ILE A 138 -14.94 -15.08 3.70
CA ILE A 138 -15.38 -14.94 5.09
C ILE A 138 -14.94 -13.59 5.66
N GLN A 139 -13.65 -13.24 5.53
CA GLN A 139 -13.12 -11.97 6.04
C GLN A 139 -13.82 -10.75 5.41
N ILE A 140 -14.05 -10.75 4.09
CA ILE A 140 -14.77 -9.68 3.39
C ILE A 140 -16.20 -9.58 3.89
N ARG A 141 -16.90 -10.71 4.03
CA ARG A 141 -18.29 -10.73 4.53
C ARG A 141 -18.37 -10.14 5.94
N CYS A 142 -17.46 -10.51 6.84
CA CYS A 142 -17.39 -9.96 8.20
C CYS A 142 -17.19 -8.43 8.17
N LEU A 143 -16.25 -7.94 7.35
CA LEU A 143 -16.00 -6.51 7.19
C LEU A 143 -17.20 -5.74 6.63
N GLN A 144 -17.91 -6.32 5.65
CA GLN A 144 -19.11 -5.70 5.08
C GLN A 144 -20.28 -5.65 6.08
N ALA A 145 -20.38 -6.62 6.97
CA ALA A 145 -21.38 -6.63 8.03
C ALA A 145 -21.07 -5.57 9.10
N ASP A 146 -19.80 -5.40 9.46
CA ASP A 146 -19.36 -4.40 10.43
C ASP A 146 -19.48 -2.95 9.90
N LEU A 147 -19.31 -2.77 8.58
CA LEU A 147 -19.42 -1.48 7.89
C LEU A 147 -20.56 -1.53 6.87
N PRO A 148 -21.83 -1.43 7.31
CA PRO A 148 -22.95 -1.43 6.38
C PRO A 148 -22.81 -0.23 5.45
N ARG A 149 -22.61 -0.51 4.16
CA ARG A 149 -22.55 0.50 3.11
C ARG A 149 -23.91 1.19 3.06
N LYS A 150 -24.04 2.35 3.70
CA LYS A 150 -25.20 3.22 3.49
C LYS A 150 -25.17 3.58 2.01
N ARG A 151 -26.08 3.02 1.22
CA ARG A 151 -26.33 3.50 -0.15
C ARG A 151 -26.83 4.93 0.02
N THR A 152 -25.93 5.89 -0.09
CA THR A 152 -26.30 7.30 -0.17
C THR A 152 -27.01 7.48 -1.50
N THR A 153 -28.34 7.40 -1.50
CA THR A 153 -29.19 7.91 -2.56
C THR A 153 -29.18 9.44 -2.50
N HIS A 154 -28.01 10.06 -2.64
CA HIS A 154 -27.86 11.51 -2.65
C HIS A 154 -27.85 12.05 -4.09
N THR A 155 -28.90 11.72 -4.85
CA THR A 155 -29.18 12.30 -6.17
C THR A 155 -30.61 12.84 -6.28
N GLN A 156 -31.33 12.97 -5.16
CA GLN A 156 -32.65 13.61 -5.14
C GLN A 156 -32.80 14.52 -3.91
N ARG A 157 -32.05 15.62 -3.87
CA ARG A 157 -32.34 16.75 -2.97
C ARG A 157 -31.80 18.09 -3.47
N ILE A 158 -31.62 18.22 -4.78
CA ILE A 158 -31.34 19.49 -5.46
C ILE A 158 -32.27 19.51 -6.68
N ARG A 159 -33.52 19.93 -6.49
CA ARG A 159 -34.54 20.30 -7.51
C ARG A 159 -35.94 20.32 -6.86
N ARG A 160 -36.13 21.14 -5.82
CA ARG A 160 -37.45 21.66 -5.42
C ARG A 160 -37.22 23.03 -4.77
N GLU A 161 -36.83 23.99 -5.60
CA GLU A 161 -37.17 25.40 -5.33
C GLU A 161 -38.67 25.53 -5.62
N PRO A 162 -39.49 26.08 -4.70
CA PRO A 162 -40.89 26.33 -4.97
C PRO A 162 -41.04 27.54 -5.90
N SER A 163 -41.92 27.41 -6.89
CA SER A 163 -42.34 28.48 -7.79
C SER A 163 -42.92 29.66 -7.02
N ALA A 164 -42.27 30.81 -7.09
CA ALA A 164 -42.87 32.09 -6.73
C ALA A 164 -43.84 32.54 -7.83
N SER A 165 -45.07 32.02 -7.80
CA SER A 165 -46.19 32.54 -8.59
C SER A 165 -47.51 32.51 -7.82
N GLU A 166 -47.45 32.57 -6.50
CA GLU A 166 -48.64 32.67 -5.63
C GLU A 166 -48.37 33.66 -4.49
N MET A 167 -48.15 34.93 -4.83
CA MET A 167 -48.57 36.04 -3.98
C MET A 167 -49.08 37.17 -4.88
N ARG A 168 -50.26 37.64 -4.52
CA ARG A 168 -51.09 38.67 -5.14
C ARG A 168 -50.34 39.98 -5.38
#